data_AF-A0A0A2VYW9-F1
#
_entry.id   AF-A0A0A2VYW9-F1
#
_cell.length_a   1.000
_cell.length_b   1.000
_cell.length_c   1.000
_cell.angle_alpha   90.00
_cell.angle_beta   90.00
_cell.angle_gamma   90.00
#
_symmetry.space_group_name_H-M   'P 1'
#
loop_
_entity.id
_entity.type
_entity.pdbx_description
1 polymer ?
#
loop_
_entity_poly.entity_id
_entity_poly.type
_entity_poly.pdbx_seq_one_letter_code
_entity_poly.pdbx_strand_id
1 'polypeptide(L)'
;MYNFTHRVNLQERLMRQNTFSPENSAENDIARYFSGAAPLSQQETMGQIVLEILSDGRNLNRKAICTKLLSRLDRVSEPAEEKHYQALLGMLFTR
;
A
#
# COMPACT_ATOMS: atom_id res chain seq x y z
N MET A 1 17.25 -3.46 -58.71
CA MET A 1 17.72 -2.49 -57.70
C MET A 1 16.59 -1.95 -56.81
N TYR A 2 15.55 -2.73 -56.50
CA TYR A 2 14.42 -2.29 -55.63
C TYR A 2 14.37 -2.99 -54.27
N ASN A 3 15.07 -4.12 -54.10
CA ASN A 3 14.98 -4.95 -52.89
C ASN A 3 15.97 -4.58 -51.77
N PHE A 4 17.02 -3.81 -52.06
CA PHE A 4 17.99 -3.39 -51.04
C PHE A 4 17.50 -2.19 -50.24
N THR A 5 17.05 -1.14 -50.93
CA THR A 5 16.49 0.08 -50.31
C THR A 5 15.25 -0.23 -49.45
N HIS A 6 14.44 -1.21 -49.85
CA HIS A 6 13.24 -1.62 -49.08
C HIS A 6 13.59 -2.36 -47.78
N ARG A 7 14.69 -3.14 -47.75
CA ARG A 7 15.18 -3.81 -46.54
C ARG A 7 15.83 -2.84 -45.56
N VAL A 8 16.59 -1.86 -46.05
CA VAL A 8 17.20 -0.83 -45.20
C VAL A 8 16.15 0.06 -44.54
N ASN A 9 15.10 0.47 -45.29
CA ASN A 9 13.98 1.24 -44.73
C ASN A 9 13.13 0.43 -43.72
N LEU A 10 12.98 -0.88 -43.92
CA LEU A 10 12.28 -1.75 -42.97
C LEU A 10 13.08 -1.91 -41.68
N GLN A 11 14.41 -2.03 -41.78
CA GLN A 11 15.32 -2.15 -40.64
C GLN A 11 15.40 -0.82 -39.85
N GLU A 12 15.39 0.33 -40.52
CA GLU A 12 15.25 1.64 -39.84
C GLU A 12 13.90 1.81 -39.15
N ARG A 13 12.79 1.37 -39.76
CA ARG A 13 11.47 1.36 -39.08
C ARG A 13 11.45 0.44 -37.87
N LEU A 14 12.11 -0.72 -37.93
CA LEU A 14 12.23 -1.64 -36.79
C LEU A 14 13.12 -1.07 -35.66
N MET A 15 14.17 -0.32 -35.99
CA MET A 15 15.01 0.35 -34.98
C MET A 15 14.33 1.58 -34.35
N ARG A 16 13.48 2.32 -35.09
CA ARG A 16 12.68 3.44 -34.56
C ARG A 16 11.50 3.00 -33.70
N GLN A 17 11.05 1.75 -33.85
CA GLN A 17 9.95 1.18 -33.07
C GLN A 17 10.42 0.57 -31.74
N ASN A 18 11.75 0.44 -31.56
CA ASN A 18 12.37 -0.04 -30.32
C ASN A 18 12.68 1.07 -29.31
N THR A 19 12.23 2.31 -29.58
CA THR A 19 12.12 3.35 -28.55
C THR A 19 10.75 3.22 -27.88
N PHE A 20 10.41 2.02 -27.39
CA PHE A 20 9.40 1.89 -26.36
C PHE A 20 10.08 2.31 -25.07
N SER A 21 9.90 3.57 -24.71
CA SER A 21 10.40 4.16 -23.47
C SER A 21 10.12 3.21 -22.30
N PRO A 22 11.14 2.72 -21.58
CA PRO A 22 10.92 2.11 -20.27
C PRO A 22 10.74 3.25 -19.26
N GLU A 23 9.77 4.12 -19.50
CA GLU A 23 9.42 5.15 -18.54
C GLU A 23 8.36 4.57 -17.62
N ASN A 24 8.81 4.23 -16.40
CA ASN A 24 7.98 3.90 -15.24
C ASN A 24 7.60 2.43 -15.01
N SER A 25 8.20 1.42 -15.63
CA SER A 25 7.87 0.03 -15.25
C SER A 25 8.37 -0.32 -13.85
N ALA A 26 9.63 0.03 -13.54
CA ALA A 26 10.21 -0.21 -12.22
C ALA A 26 9.61 0.71 -11.15
N GLU A 27 9.40 2.00 -11.45
CA GLU A 27 8.70 2.90 -10.53
C GLU A 27 7.26 2.45 -10.26
N ASN A 28 6.52 1.99 -11.29
CA ASN A 28 5.17 1.45 -11.09
C ASN A 28 5.18 0.14 -10.32
N ASP A 29 6.16 -0.74 -10.52
CA ASP A 29 6.27 -2.00 -9.76
C ASP A 29 6.66 -1.74 -8.29
N ILE A 30 7.55 -0.80 -8.03
CA ILE A 30 7.91 -0.35 -6.68
C ILE A 30 6.68 0.31 -6.01
N ALA A 31 6.01 1.22 -6.71
CA ALA A 31 4.78 1.84 -6.23
C ALA A 31 3.70 0.79 -6.01
N ARG A 32 3.57 -0.22 -6.88
CA ARG A 32 2.59 -1.31 -6.73
C ARG A 32 2.92 -2.17 -5.50
N TYR A 33 4.19 -2.51 -5.30
CA TYR A 33 4.67 -3.23 -4.12
C TYR A 33 4.40 -2.48 -2.81
N PHE A 34 4.62 -1.16 -2.78
CA PHE A 34 4.31 -0.33 -1.61
C PHE A 34 2.83 0.03 -1.47
N SER A 35 2.09 0.10 -2.58
CA SER A 35 0.63 0.33 -2.59
C SER A 35 -0.15 -0.91 -2.17
N GLY A 36 0.41 -2.09 -2.43
CA GLY A 36 -0.01 -3.35 -1.84
C GLY A 36 0.59 -3.50 -0.44
N ALA A 37 0.38 -2.49 0.42
CA ALA A 37 0.76 -2.60 1.82
C ALA A 37 0.02 -3.81 2.38
N ALA A 38 0.76 -4.87 2.73
CA ALA A 38 0.18 -6.02 3.39
C ALA A 38 -0.56 -5.52 4.65
N PRO A 39 -1.76 -6.03 4.95
CA PRO A 39 -2.50 -5.62 6.13
C PRO A 39 -1.63 -5.86 7.36
N LEU A 40 -1.49 -4.83 8.20
CA LEU A 40 -0.70 -4.90 9.42
C LEU A 40 -1.23 -6.02 10.33
N SER A 41 -0.33 -6.80 10.91
CA SER A 41 -0.72 -7.76 11.94
C SER A 41 -1.33 -7.05 13.15
N GLN A 42 -2.00 -7.81 14.02
CA GLN A 42 -2.61 -7.27 15.24
C GLN A 42 -1.59 -6.57 16.14
N GLN A 43 -0.40 -7.17 16.32
CA GLN A 43 0.66 -6.59 17.14
C GLN A 43 1.24 -5.32 16.52
N GLU A 44 1.46 -5.31 15.20
CA GLU A 44 1.95 -4.10 14.49
C GLU A 44 0.93 -2.97 14.56
N THR A 45 -0.35 -3.28 14.35
CA THR A 45 -1.45 -2.30 14.46
C THR A 45 -1.52 -1.71 15.86
N MET A 46 -1.43 -2.56 16.89
CA MET A 46 -1.42 -2.10 18.28
C MET A 46 -0.18 -1.28 18.61
N GLY A 47 1.00 -1.69 18.14
CA GLY A 47 2.25 -0.94 18.29
C GLY A 47 2.17 0.44 17.65
N GLN A 48 1.59 0.55 16.45
CA GLN A 48 1.37 1.83 15.77
C GLN A 48 0.42 2.74 16.58
N ILE A 49 -0.68 2.20 17.11
CA ILE A 49 -1.62 2.99 17.92
C ILE A 49 -0.96 3.49 19.21
N VAL A 50 -0.17 2.64 19.87
CA VAL A 50 0.61 3.04 21.05
C VAL A 50 1.57 4.17 20.70
N LEU A 51 2.31 4.03 19.59
CA LEU A 51 3.25 5.03 19.13
C LEU A 51 2.54 6.36 18.83
N GLU A 52 1.42 6.34 18.11
CA GLU A 52 0.61 7.54 17.83
C GLU A 52 0.12 8.23 19.11
N ILE A 53 -0.38 7.48 20.10
CA ILE A 53 -0.85 8.04 21.37
C ILE A 53 0.28 8.74 22.12
N LEU A 54 1.45 8.10 22.18
CA LEU A 54 2.62 8.64 22.88
C LEU A 54 3.22 9.83 22.12
N SER A 55 3.27 9.78 20.79
CA SER A 55 3.70 10.89 19.94
C SER A 55 2.76 12.10 20.04
N ASP A 56 1.47 11.88 20.24
CA ASP A 56 0.48 12.92 20.54
C ASP A 56 0.66 13.52 21.97
N GLY A 57 1.63 13.04 22.76
CA GLY A 57 1.86 13.46 24.14
C GLY A 57 0.75 13.02 25.11
N ARG A 58 -0.06 12.03 24.73
CA ARG A 58 -1.22 11.59 25.51
C ARG A 58 -0.85 10.38 26.37
N ASN A 59 -1.51 10.26 27.52
CA ASN A 59 -1.35 9.10 28.38
C ASN A 59 -1.86 7.83 27.70
N LEU A 60 -1.01 6.79 27.68
CA LEU A 60 -1.39 5.48 27.21
C LEU A 60 -2.34 4.83 28.23
N ASN A 61 -3.61 4.68 27.84
CA ASN A 61 -4.62 4.01 28.65
C ASN A 61 -5.65 3.36 27.74
N ARG A 62 -6.45 2.45 28.32
CA ARG A 62 -7.49 1.71 27.59
C ARG A 62 -8.44 2.63 26.82
N LYS A 63 -8.87 3.75 27.42
CA LYS A 63 -9.76 4.72 26.76
C LYS A 63 -9.11 5.33 25.52
N ALA A 64 -7.84 5.74 25.59
CA ALA A 64 -7.10 6.31 24.47
C ALA A 64 -6.95 5.32 23.32
N ILE A 65 -6.62 4.05 23.64
CA ILE A 65 -6.51 2.95 22.67
C ILE A 65 -7.86 2.69 21.99
N CYS A 66 -8.92 2.47 22.77
CA CYS A 66 -10.27 2.24 22.23
C CYS A 66 -10.74 3.41 21.35
N THR A 67 -10.44 4.65 21.74
CA THR A 67 -10.81 5.85 20.97
C THR A 67 -10.14 5.87 19.59
N LYS A 68 -8.84 5.56 19.51
CA LYS A 68 -8.12 5.49 18.23
C LYS A 68 -8.64 4.34 17.36
N LEU A 69 -8.87 3.16 17.94
CA LEU A 69 -9.42 2.00 17.22
C LEU A 69 -10.80 2.30 16.63
N LEU A 70 -11.71 2.88 17.41
CA LEU A 70 -13.04 3.28 16.94
C LEU A 70 -12.95 4.32 15.83
N SER A 71 -12.11 5.34 15.99
CA SER A 71 -11.93 6.36 14.94
C SER A 71 -11.37 5.80 13.63
N ARG A 72 -10.60 4.70 13.66
CA ARG A 72 -10.15 4.02 12.44
C ARG A 72 -11.29 3.19 11.85
N LEU A 73 -11.99 2.41 12.68
CA LEU A 73 -13.13 1.60 12.28
C LEU A 73 -14.21 2.43 11.58
N ASP A 74 -14.50 3.65 12.06
CA ASP A 74 -15.46 4.57 11.44
C ASP A 74 -15.10 5.02 10.02
N ARG A 75 -13.84 4.81 9.59
CA ARG A 75 -13.32 5.25 8.28
C ARG A 75 -13.08 4.10 7.32
N VAL A 76 -13.14 2.86 7.80
CA VAL A 76 -12.94 1.68 6.97
C VAL A 76 -14.19 1.41 6.16
N SER A 77 -14.02 0.93 4.93
CA SER A 77 -15.12 0.42 4.10
C SER A 77 -14.90 -1.04 3.67
N GLU A 78 -13.75 -1.61 4.04
CA GLU A 78 -13.32 -2.96 3.67
C GLU A 78 -13.66 -3.94 4.82
N PRO A 79 -14.47 -4.98 4.59
CA PRO A 79 -14.95 -5.86 5.65
C PRO A 79 -13.87 -6.61 6.43
N ALA A 80 -12.74 -6.96 5.80
CA ALA A 80 -11.66 -7.65 6.50
C ALA A 80 -10.95 -6.72 7.50
N GLU A 81 -10.70 -5.47 7.11
CA GLU A 81 -10.14 -4.44 7.98
C GLU A 81 -11.11 -4.05 9.12
N GLU A 82 -12.42 -3.98 8.87
CA GLU A 82 -13.41 -3.80 9.95
C GLU A 82 -13.32 -4.93 10.98
N LYS A 83 -13.31 -6.19 10.51
CA LYS A 83 -13.19 -7.37 11.37
C LYS A 83 -11.88 -7.36 12.16
N HIS A 84 -10.79 -6.89 11.56
CA HIS A 84 -9.50 -6.74 12.22
C HIS A 84 -9.57 -5.77 13.40
N TYR A 85 -10.12 -4.57 13.21
CA TYR A 85 -10.28 -3.59 14.30
C TYR A 85 -11.27 -4.06 15.37
N GLN A 86 -12.36 -4.74 14.98
CA GLN A 86 -13.30 -5.34 15.93
C GLN A 86 -12.64 -6.44 16.78
N ALA A 87 -11.77 -7.26 16.19
CA ALA A 87 -11.01 -8.27 16.92
C ALA A 87 -10.05 -7.64 17.95
N LEU A 88 -9.35 -6.56 17.56
CA LEU A 88 -8.48 -5.80 18.47
C LEU A 88 -9.27 -5.17 19.63
N LEU A 89 -10.45 -4.61 19.36
CA LEU A 89 -11.36 -4.14 20.41
C LEU A 89 -11.79 -5.29 21.32
N GLY A 90 -12.17 -6.44 20.75
CA GLY A 90 -12.53 -7.64 21.51
C GLY A 90 -11.43 -8.08 22.48
N MET A 91 -10.17 -8.11 22.04
CA MET A 91 -9.01 -8.43 22.89
C MET A 91 -8.88 -7.51 24.10
N LEU A 92 -9.24 -6.24 23.96
CA LEU A 92 -9.21 -5.31 25.08
C LEU A 92 -10.35 -5.61 26.06
N PHE A 93 -11.50 -6.09 25.61
CA PHE A 93 -12.64 -6.37 26.51
C PHE A 93 -12.60 -7.75 27.17
N THR A 94 -11.74 -8.65 26.73
CA THR A 94 -11.49 -9.93 27.42
C THR A 94 -10.79 -9.67 28.75
N ARG A 95 -11.44 -10.04 29.87
CA ARG A 95 -10.96 -9.82 31.25
C ARG A 95 -10.34 -11.08 31.83
#